data_AF-A0A1H4RXS0-F1
#
_entry.id   AF-A0A1H4RXS0-F1
#
_cell.length_a   1.000
_cell.length_b   1.000
_cell.length_c   1.000
_cell.angle_alpha   90.00
_cell.angle_beta   90.00
_cell.angle_gamma   90.00
#
_symmetry.space_group_name_H-M   'P 1'
#
loop_
_entity.id
_entity.type
_entity.pdbx_description
1 polymer ?
#
loop_
_entity_poly.entity_id
_entity_poly.type
_entity_poly.pdbx_seq_one_letter_code
_entity_poly.pdbx_strand_id
1 'polypeptide(L)'
;MAGVLLAGCTQGYAQPQASGDQAAIGGGKTAAPPRPTDVKLASGDPRQSGGVIAAGGADAVYNYGPSVMLDRGQTRMWWCSQYGGAGPAGDDILYAQAQSFDGPFTGPGGGIPAAVFSGAPGQFDGMHTCDPSVLRVGSTYYLYYTGAAGDHALGNAIGLATSPDGIHWTRAAGGRPILGPSHDVHRANVYGAGQPSVVYLDGWFYLMFTDTTARAAGSNGAGQFLLRSRDPAFGSGVQALDVGGFVPVASTSAPRARSIVDGFSADLMWVGALAAFVVAHETDGGTTLTFWTADFSEHPFQPVLIPGPWKEGPGLVRRADGHAPLSSADPCDRVPFDLVRATTLGGAGAPTDLRHFGLDLLGSRACENPGRVAATFDGVTAPSPERTMDLVRAGARIRVDRRAVAVALAGEVLDKAPAAWATLPLATRLRAGAEAVVAPGRGFAFVLDGRRRPVPDGGVVGNNGSTARPVTAAQWDAYPPGASLAG
;
A
#
# COMPACT_ATOMS: atom_id res chain seq x y z
N MET A 1 -64.41 -26.01 -38.20
CA MET A 1 -65.15 -25.24 -37.16
C MET A 1 -64.20 -25.07 -35.99
N ALA A 2 -63.83 -23.88 -35.49
CA ALA A 2 -64.20 -22.51 -35.83
C ALA A 2 -63.11 -21.54 -35.32
N GLY A 3 -62.88 -20.43 -36.06
CA GLY A 3 -62.45 -19.08 -35.61
C GLY A 3 -60.99 -18.85 -35.19
N VAL A 4 -60.10 -18.05 -35.83
CA VAL A 4 -60.15 -16.64 -36.31
C VAL A 4 -59.59 -15.62 -35.28
N LEU A 5 -58.55 -14.88 -35.71
CA LEU A 5 -58.08 -13.51 -35.30
C LEU A 5 -57.40 -13.37 -33.91
N LEU A 6 -56.47 -12.46 -33.61
CA LEU A 6 -55.86 -11.27 -34.24
C LEU A 6 -54.56 -10.93 -33.48
N ALA A 7 -53.65 -10.20 -34.11
CA ALA A 7 -52.49 -9.57 -33.47
C ALA A 7 -52.88 -8.38 -32.57
N GLY A 8 -52.10 -8.12 -31.52
CA GLY A 8 -52.17 -6.90 -30.71
C GLY A 8 -50.96 -6.75 -29.79
N CYS A 9 -50.19 -5.68 -29.98
CA CYS A 9 -49.17 -5.20 -29.06
C CYS A 9 -49.80 -4.35 -27.96
N THR A 10 -49.34 -4.45 -26.71
CA THR A 10 -49.35 -3.33 -25.73
C THR A 10 -48.28 -3.51 -24.67
N GLN A 11 -47.52 -2.44 -24.43
CA GLN A 11 -46.69 -2.21 -23.25
C GLN A 11 -47.55 -2.13 -21.97
N GLY A 12 -47.03 -2.65 -20.85
CA GLY A 12 -47.61 -2.47 -19.53
C GLY A 12 -46.53 -2.12 -18.51
N TYR A 13 -46.49 -0.86 -18.09
CA TYR A 13 -45.78 -0.38 -16.90
C TYR A 13 -46.39 -1.01 -15.64
N ALA A 14 -45.55 -1.49 -14.72
CA ALA A 14 -45.96 -1.75 -13.34
C ALA A 14 -44.88 -1.23 -12.39
N GLN A 15 -45.21 -0.14 -11.69
CA GLN A 15 -44.44 0.43 -10.59
C GLN A 15 -44.43 -0.52 -9.37
N PRO A 16 -43.34 -0.60 -8.59
CA PRO A 16 -43.36 -1.25 -7.29
C PRO A 16 -43.99 -0.32 -6.24
N GLN A 17 -45.01 -0.84 -5.54
CA GLN A 17 -45.68 -0.19 -4.41
C GLN A 17 -44.71 0.03 -3.24
N ALA A 18 -44.72 1.26 -2.72
CA ALA A 18 -44.24 1.60 -1.39
C ALA A 18 -45.39 2.24 -0.63
N SER A 19 -45.68 1.77 0.60
CA SER A 19 -46.21 2.60 1.69
C SER A 19 -46.41 1.79 2.96
N GLY A 20 -45.81 2.29 4.05
CA GLY A 20 -46.00 1.89 5.43
C GLY A 20 -45.36 2.96 6.32
N ASP A 21 -46.08 4.07 6.51
CA ASP A 21 -45.68 5.29 7.20
C ASP A 21 -45.45 5.11 8.71
N GLN A 22 -44.35 5.67 9.23
CA GLN A 22 -44.37 6.50 10.45
C GLN A 22 -43.25 7.57 10.42
N ALA A 23 -43.54 8.67 11.11
CA ALA A 23 -43.10 10.03 10.87
C ALA A 23 -41.62 10.39 11.09
N ALA A 24 -41.22 11.43 10.36
CA ALA A 24 -39.91 12.04 10.29
C ALA A 24 -39.31 12.52 11.63
N ILE A 25 -38.03 12.20 11.83
CA ILE A 25 -37.08 13.12 12.47
C ILE A 25 -36.03 13.46 11.40
N GLY A 26 -36.06 14.71 10.96
CA GLY A 26 -35.15 15.27 9.97
C GLY A 26 -33.72 15.27 10.46
N GLY A 27 -32.89 14.42 9.86
CA GLY A 27 -31.46 14.57 9.80
C GLY A 27 -31.06 14.36 8.36
N GLY A 28 -30.93 15.44 7.59
CA GLY A 28 -30.46 15.37 6.21
C GLY A 28 -29.08 14.72 6.19
N LYS A 29 -29.03 13.44 5.82
CA LYS A 29 -27.79 12.84 5.33
C LYS A 29 -27.49 13.60 4.05
N THR A 30 -26.50 14.50 4.09
CA THR A 30 -25.87 14.98 2.88
C THR A 30 -25.55 13.76 2.03
N ALA A 31 -26.24 13.61 0.90
CA ALA A 31 -25.97 12.54 -0.05
C ALA A 31 -24.47 12.61 -0.36
N ALA A 32 -23.75 11.49 -0.21
CA ALA A 32 -22.38 11.43 -0.65
C ALA A 32 -22.36 11.85 -2.13
N PRO A 33 -21.42 12.71 -2.57
CA PRO A 33 -21.33 13.08 -3.97
C PRO A 33 -21.25 11.81 -4.84
N PRO A 34 -21.82 11.83 -6.05
CA PRO A 34 -21.80 10.67 -6.93
C PRO A 34 -20.36 10.23 -7.18
N ARG A 35 -20.12 8.91 -7.12
CA ARG A 35 -18.79 8.35 -7.37
C ARG A 35 -18.41 8.58 -8.84
N PRO A 36 -17.14 8.92 -9.14
CA PRO A 36 -16.65 8.92 -10.51
C PRO A 36 -16.85 7.54 -11.13
N THR A 37 -17.31 7.51 -12.39
CA THR A 37 -17.42 6.31 -13.19
C THR A 37 -16.90 6.62 -14.59
N ASP A 38 -15.99 5.79 -15.10
CA ASP A 38 -15.40 5.92 -16.44
C ASP A 38 -14.78 7.31 -16.72
N VAL A 39 -14.14 7.91 -15.70
CA VAL A 39 -13.51 9.23 -15.85
C VAL A 39 -12.13 9.10 -16.49
N LYS A 40 -11.91 9.80 -17.61
CA LYS A 40 -10.60 9.95 -18.22
C LYS A 40 -9.80 11.05 -17.53
N LEU A 41 -8.70 10.68 -16.88
CA LEU A 41 -7.72 11.65 -16.36
C LEU A 41 -6.78 12.08 -17.49
N ALA A 42 -6.37 13.35 -17.49
CA ALA A 42 -5.36 13.82 -18.42
C ALA A 42 -3.97 13.39 -17.90
N SER A 43 -3.11 12.90 -18.79
CA SER A 43 -1.72 12.57 -18.48
C SER A 43 -0.80 13.72 -18.88
N GLY A 44 0.15 14.05 -18.02
CA GLY A 44 1.31 14.87 -18.36
C GLY A 44 2.31 14.10 -19.23
N ASP A 45 3.43 14.75 -19.54
CA ASP A 45 4.49 14.15 -20.32
C ASP A 45 5.13 12.96 -19.58
N PRO A 46 5.36 11.82 -20.26
CA PRO A 46 6.06 10.70 -19.67
C PRO A 46 7.52 11.06 -19.42
N ARG A 47 8.05 10.51 -18.33
CA ARG A 47 9.44 10.66 -17.88
C ARG A 47 10.10 9.30 -17.78
N GLN A 48 11.42 9.28 -17.95
CA GLN A 48 12.26 8.10 -17.79
C GLN A 48 13.66 8.51 -17.35
N SER A 49 14.35 7.65 -16.62
CA SER A 49 15.76 7.87 -16.29
C SER A 49 16.64 7.81 -17.53
N GLY A 50 17.77 8.53 -17.50
CA GLY A 50 18.76 8.51 -18.59
C GLY A 50 19.45 7.16 -18.79
N GLY A 51 19.27 6.21 -17.87
CA GLY A 51 19.88 4.88 -17.90
C GLY A 51 19.44 4.01 -16.72
N VAL A 52 20.21 2.95 -16.47
CA VAL A 52 20.04 2.07 -15.30
C VAL A 52 20.32 2.86 -14.03
N ILE A 53 19.40 2.77 -13.08
CA ILE A 53 19.47 3.53 -11.82
C ILE A 53 19.94 2.67 -10.65
N ALA A 54 19.82 1.35 -10.78
CA ALA A 54 20.16 0.40 -9.73
C ALA A 54 20.58 -0.96 -10.33
N ALA A 55 21.58 -1.56 -9.71
CA ALA A 55 22.01 -2.92 -9.94
C ALA A 55 22.72 -3.42 -8.67
N GLY A 56 22.76 -4.73 -8.46
CA GLY A 56 23.68 -5.35 -7.51
C GLY A 56 25.15 -5.20 -7.94
N GLY A 57 26.04 -5.78 -7.14
CA GLY A 57 27.47 -5.94 -7.42
C GLY A 57 27.76 -6.83 -8.63
N ALA A 58 29.04 -7.00 -8.95
CA ALA A 58 29.47 -7.67 -10.18
C ALA A 58 29.02 -9.14 -10.31
N ASP A 59 28.72 -9.81 -9.20
CA ASP A 59 28.20 -11.18 -9.16
C ASP A 59 26.66 -11.27 -9.15
N ALA A 60 25.95 -10.14 -9.08
CA ALA A 60 24.50 -10.10 -9.25
C ALA A 60 24.11 -10.23 -10.72
N VAL A 61 23.57 -11.39 -11.08
CA VAL A 61 23.26 -11.73 -12.48
C VAL A 61 21.86 -11.28 -12.94
N TYR A 62 20.99 -10.82 -12.02
CA TYR A 62 19.67 -10.23 -12.30
C TYR A 62 19.25 -9.23 -11.23
N ASN A 63 18.29 -8.37 -11.56
CA ASN A 63 17.75 -7.34 -10.66
C ASN A 63 16.29 -7.02 -11.04
N TYR A 64 15.32 -7.46 -10.24
CA TYR A 64 13.90 -7.26 -10.54
C TYR A 64 13.00 -7.27 -9.30
N GLY A 65 11.69 -7.05 -9.50
CA GLY A 65 10.70 -6.99 -8.43
C GLY A 65 11.03 -5.91 -7.39
N PRO A 66 11.20 -4.63 -7.78
CA PRO A 66 11.55 -3.59 -6.84
C PRO A 66 10.37 -3.19 -5.96
N SER A 67 10.64 -2.89 -4.69
CA SER A 67 9.76 -2.15 -3.79
C SER A 67 10.40 -0.80 -3.49
N VAL A 68 9.78 0.29 -3.92
CA VAL A 68 10.34 1.65 -3.84
C VAL A 68 9.56 2.49 -2.84
N MET A 69 10.28 3.10 -1.89
CA MET A 69 9.69 3.84 -0.78
C MET A 69 10.35 5.20 -0.59
N LEU A 70 9.54 6.25 -0.49
CA LEU A 70 9.93 7.55 0.04
C LEU A 70 9.75 7.51 1.55
N ASP A 71 10.87 7.57 2.27
CA ASP A 71 10.86 7.59 3.73
C ASP A 71 11.96 8.49 4.28
N ARG A 72 11.58 9.38 5.22
CA ARG A 72 12.51 10.23 5.98
C ARG A 72 13.49 11.00 5.09
N GLY A 73 13.02 11.53 3.96
CA GLY A 73 13.81 12.32 3.03
C GLY A 73 14.77 11.52 2.14
N GLN A 74 14.64 10.20 2.09
CA GLN A 74 15.40 9.33 1.20
C GLN A 74 14.46 8.49 0.33
N THR A 75 14.93 8.15 -0.87
CA THR A 75 14.32 7.08 -1.65
C THR A 75 15.03 5.78 -1.30
N ARG A 76 14.27 4.81 -0.80
CA ARG A 76 14.74 3.49 -0.39
C ARG A 76 14.21 2.45 -1.35
N MET A 77 15.03 1.48 -1.72
CA MET A 77 14.61 0.41 -2.62
C MET A 77 15.13 -0.94 -2.17
N TRP A 78 14.24 -1.93 -2.25
CA TRP A 78 14.56 -3.34 -2.10
C TRP A 78 14.18 -4.06 -3.38
N TRP A 79 14.96 -5.06 -3.80
CA TRP A 79 14.65 -5.83 -5.00
C TRP A 79 15.25 -7.23 -4.92
N CYS A 80 14.76 -8.13 -5.76
CA CYS A 80 15.25 -9.48 -5.87
C CYS A 80 16.50 -9.55 -6.77
N SER A 81 17.53 -10.23 -6.27
CA SER A 81 18.78 -10.49 -6.96
C SER A 81 19.43 -11.75 -6.36
N GLN A 82 20.72 -11.95 -6.58
CA GLN A 82 21.51 -13.04 -5.99
C GLN A 82 22.94 -12.57 -5.77
N TYR A 83 23.52 -12.94 -4.64
CA TYR A 83 24.96 -12.83 -4.42
C TYR A 83 25.59 -14.17 -4.09
N GLY A 84 26.73 -14.46 -4.72
CA GLY A 84 27.49 -15.68 -4.43
C GLY A 84 28.05 -15.69 -3.00
N GLY A 85 28.22 -14.51 -2.40
CA GLY A 85 28.63 -14.35 -1.01
C GLY A 85 27.49 -14.40 0.02
N ALA A 86 26.24 -14.39 -0.42
CA ALA A 86 25.09 -14.54 0.47
C ALA A 86 24.74 -16.03 0.61
N GLY A 87 24.49 -16.46 1.84
CA GLY A 87 24.17 -17.84 2.15
C GLY A 87 22.73 -17.96 2.63
N PRO A 88 21.99 -19.01 2.23
CA PRO A 88 22.33 -20.08 1.29
C PRO A 88 22.30 -19.60 -0.17
N ALA A 89 22.81 -20.42 -1.10
CA ALA A 89 22.74 -20.11 -2.52
C ALA A 89 21.27 -20.10 -3.00
N GLY A 90 20.80 -18.97 -3.50
CA GLY A 90 19.45 -18.76 -3.99
C GLY A 90 19.19 -17.27 -4.24
N ASP A 91 17.91 -16.87 -4.20
CA ASP A 91 17.52 -15.46 -4.33
C ASP A 91 17.70 -14.71 -3.02
N ASP A 92 18.21 -13.49 -3.14
CA ASP A 92 18.39 -12.53 -2.06
C ASP A 92 17.59 -11.26 -2.31
N ILE A 93 17.18 -10.62 -1.22
CA ILE A 93 16.64 -9.26 -1.26
C ILE A 93 17.78 -8.29 -0.97
N LEU A 94 18.08 -7.46 -1.96
CA LEU A 94 19.08 -6.39 -1.86
C LEU A 94 18.43 -5.11 -1.34
N TYR A 95 19.26 -4.22 -0.79
CA TYR A 95 18.86 -2.90 -0.37
C TYR A 95 19.80 -1.82 -0.88
N ALA A 96 19.20 -0.72 -1.35
CA ALA A 96 19.90 0.51 -1.67
C ALA A 96 19.05 1.75 -1.37
N GLN A 97 19.70 2.91 -1.43
CA GLN A 97 19.09 4.21 -1.22
C GLN A 97 19.65 5.25 -2.19
N ALA A 98 18.85 6.28 -2.45
CA ALA A 98 19.17 7.42 -3.31
C ALA A 98 18.54 8.70 -2.76
N GLN A 99 19.05 9.86 -3.20
CA GLN A 99 18.45 11.17 -2.90
C GLN A 99 17.15 11.42 -3.67
N SER A 100 16.96 10.73 -4.80
CA SER A 100 15.75 10.77 -5.62
C SER A 100 15.48 9.41 -6.25
N PHE A 101 14.27 9.21 -6.75
CA PHE A 101 13.88 7.99 -7.47
C PHE A 101 14.52 7.85 -8.85
N ASP A 102 15.21 8.88 -9.36
CA ASP A 102 16.06 8.80 -10.57
C ASP A 102 17.43 8.16 -10.30
N GLY A 103 17.75 7.84 -9.04
CA GLY A 103 19.03 7.27 -8.64
C GLY A 103 20.19 8.27 -8.67
N PRO A 104 21.44 7.78 -8.72
CA PRO A 104 21.82 6.36 -8.63
C PRO A 104 21.49 5.79 -7.24
N PHE A 105 21.07 4.54 -7.20
CA PHE A 105 20.88 3.80 -5.97
C PHE A 105 22.18 3.11 -5.56
N THR A 106 22.58 3.37 -4.32
CA THR A 106 23.78 2.78 -3.72
C THR A 106 23.48 2.20 -2.35
N GLY A 107 24.28 1.26 -1.88
CA GLY A 107 24.26 0.84 -0.49
C GLY A 107 24.55 2.01 0.47
N PRO A 108 24.26 1.85 1.78
CA PRO A 108 24.57 2.87 2.78
C PRO A 108 26.01 3.39 2.65
N GLY A 109 26.19 4.71 2.71
CA GLY A 109 27.51 5.34 2.56
C GLY A 109 28.06 5.39 1.12
N GLY A 110 27.26 5.06 0.10
CA GLY A 110 27.67 5.09 -1.31
C GLY A 110 28.30 3.79 -1.81
N GLY A 111 28.21 2.70 -1.03
CA GLY A 111 28.78 1.41 -1.37
C GLY A 111 27.93 0.58 -2.35
N ILE A 112 28.39 -0.64 -2.61
CA ILE A 112 27.61 -1.64 -3.35
C ILE A 112 26.33 -1.98 -2.55
N PRO A 113 25.15 -2.11 -3.18
CA PRO A 113 23.94 -2.57 -2.51
C PRO A 113 24.16 -3.90 -1.78
N ALA A 114 23.72 -3.99 -0.53
CA ALA A 114 23.92 -5.18 0.28
C ALA A 114 22.73 -6.15 0.16
N ALA A 115 22.98 -7.46 0.20
CA ALA A 115 21.93 -8.42 0.53
C ALA A 115 21.55 -8.23 2.00
N VAL A 116 20.28 -7.88 2.24
CA VAL A 116 19.75 -7.60 3.59
C VAL A 116 18.82 -8.71 4.09
N PHE A 117 18.40 -9.60 3.19
CA PHE A 117 17.59 -10.75 3.54
C PHE A 117 17.85 -11.89 2.56
N SER A 118 18.15 -13.06 3.11
CA SER A 118 18.52 -14.28 2.38
C SER A 118 17.80 -15.49 2.97
N GLY A 119 17.83 -16.62 2.28
CA GLY A 119 17.17 -17.85 2.71
C GLY A 119 17.60 -18.34 4.11
N ALA A 120 16.74 -19.11 4.77
CA ALA A 120 17.01 -19.71 6.09
C ALA A 120 16.92 -21.24 6.03
N PRO A 121 18.04 -21.97 5.90
CA PRO A 121 18.04 -23.42 5.74
C PRO A 121 17.15 -24.13 6.78
N GLY A 122 16.28 -25.03 6.30
CA GLY A 122 15.30 -25.75 7.13
C GLY A 122 13.96 -25.05 7.32
N GLN A 123 13.79 -23.81 6.83
CA GLN A 123 12.51 -23.09 6.79
C GLN A 123 11.84 -23.18 5.40
N PHE A 124 10.60 -22.68 5.28
CA PHE A 124 9.89 -22.64 4.00
C PHE A 124 10.56 -21.74 2.97
N ASP A 125 11.35 -20.76 3.41
CA ASP A 125 12.15 -19.84 2.61
C ASP A 125 13.64 -20.23 2.68
N GLY A 126 13.92 -21.53 2.74
CA GLY A 126 15.24 -22.08 3.01
C GLY A 126 16.28 -21.90 1.91
N MET A 127 15.87 -21.47 0.71
CA MET A 127 16.78 -21.24 -0.42
C MET A 127 16.54 -19.87 -1.05
N HIS A 128 15.28 -19.54 -1.35
CA HIS A 128 14.93 -18.32 -2.08
C HIS A 128 14.16 -17.35 -1.18
N THR A 129 14.55 -16.07 -1.24
CA THR A 129 13.78 -14.94 -0.75
C THR A 129 13.76 -13.85 -1.82
N CYS A 130 12.58 -13.54 -2.34
CA CYS A 130 12.42 -12.70 -3.53
C CYS A 130 11.13 -11.86 -3.46
N ASP A 131 10.86 -11.07 -4.49
CA ASP A 131 9.67 -10.22 -4.64
C ASP A 131 9.30 -9.41 -3.37
N PRO A 132 10.20 -8.55 -2.88
CA PRO A 132 9.92 -7.77 -1.69
C PRO A 132 8.77 -6.78 -1.92
N SER A 133 7.86 -6.68 -0.96
CA SER A 133 7.01 -5.50 -0.76
C SER A 133 7.19 -4.98 0.66
N VAL A 134 7.76 -3.78 0.78
CA VAL A 134 8.10 -3.16 2.05
C VAL A 134 7.16 -1.99 2.33
N LEU A 135 6.62 -1.93 3.55
CA LEU A 135 5.93 -0.76 4.10
C LEU A 135 6.40 -0.49 5.54
N ARG A 136 6.08 0.68 6.09
CA ARG A 136 6.29 1.03 7.50
C ARG A 136 5.00 1.59 8.10
N VAL A 137 4.56 0.97 9.19
CA VAL A 137 3.45 1.46 10.03
C VAL A 137 4.02 1.79 11.40
N GLY A 138 3.79 3.03 11.87
CA GLY A 138 4.47 3.54 13.05
C GLY A 138 5.99 3.44 12.93
N SER A 139 6.63 2.76 13.88
CA SER A 139 8.10 2.58 13.93
C SER A 139 8.59 1.27 13.31
N THR A 140 7.69 0.41 12.82
CA THR A 140 8.03 -0.93 12.33
C THR A 140 7.95 -1.00 10.81
N TYR A 141 9.03 -1.43 10.18
CA TYR A 141 9.02 -1.89 8.80
C TYR A 141 8.52 -3.32 8.73
N TYR A 142 7.72 -3.60 7.71
CA TYR A 142 7.22 -4.92 7.37
C TYR A 142 7.68 -5.25 5.96
N LEU A 143 8.31 -6.42 5.80
CA LEU A 143 8.71 -7.00 4.52
C LEU A 143 7.83 -8.22 4.27
N TYR A 144 6.97 -8.11 3.27
CA TYR A 144 6.28 -9.26 2.68
C TYR A 144 7.13 -9.75 1.52
N TYR A 145 7.35 -11.05 1.41
CA TYR A 145 8.28 -11.60 0.42
C TYR A 145 7.84 -12.98 -0.05
N THR A 146 8.19 -13.35 -1.28
CA THR A 146 8.10 -14.74 -1.76
C THR A 146 9.25 -15.54 -1.15
N GLY A 147 8.95 -16.72 -0.61
CA GLY A 147 9.92 -17.67 -0.09
C GLY A 147 9.74 -19.07 -0.65
N ALA A 148 10.85 -19.78 -0.89
CA ALA A 148 10.87 -21.20 -1.22
C ALA A 148 12.09 -21.92 -0.61
N ALA A 149 11.89 -23.17 -0.21
CA ALA A 149 12.94 -24.03 0.35
C ALA A 149 13.88 -24.61 -0.73
N GLY A 150 13.54 -24.38 -1.99
CA GLY A 150 14.25 -24.81 -3.19
C GLY A 150 13.26 -25.02 -4.35
N ASP A 151 13.76 -25.47 -5.49
CA ASP A 151 12.93 -25.69 -6.68
C ASP A 151 12.00 -26.90 -6.51
N HIS A 152 10.70 -26.63 -6.31
CA HIS A 152 9.67 -27.66 -6.32
C HIS A 152 8.31 -27.10 -6.74
N ALA A 153 7.48 -27.96 -7.32
CA ALA A 153 6.18 -27.57 -7.85
C ALA A 153 5.28 -27.02 -6.72
N LEU A 154 4.69 -25.85 -6.95
CA LEU A 154 3.81 -25.13 -6.05
C LEU A 154 4.48 -24.77 -4.71
N GLY A 155 5.81 -24.65 -4.72
CA GLY A 155 6.62 -24.44 -3.52
C GLY A 155 6.70 -23.00 -3.02
N ASN A 156 6.30 -22.00 -3.82
CA ASN A 156 6.33 -20.62 -3.37
C ASN A 156 5.16 -20.31 -2.42
N ALA A 157 5.51 -19.61 -1.34
CA ALA A 157 4.60 -19.06 -0.37
C ALA A 157 5.07 -17.67 0.08
N ILE A 158 4.20 -16.91 0.75
CA ILE A 158 4.52 -15.57 1.21
C ILE A 158 4.90 -15.60 2.69
N GLY A 159 6.06 -15.02 2.98
CA GLY A 159 6.57 -14.76 4.32
C GLY A 159 6.33 -13.33 4.80
N LEU A 160 6.58 -13.14 6.09
CA LEU A 160 6.64 -11.81 6.71
C LEU A 160 7.92 -11.71 7.54
N ALA A 161 8.61 -10.58 7.42
CA ALA A 161 9.67 -10.17 8.33
C ALA A 161 9.40 -8.74 8.83
N THR A 162 9.91 -8.42 10.02
CA THR A 162 9.83 -7.07 10.60
C THR A 162 11.22 -6.50 10.83
N SER A 163 11.32 -5.17 10.79
CA SER A 163 12.58 -4.47 11.03
C SER A 163 12.36 -3.10 11.67
N PRO A 164 13.25 -2.64 12.56
CA PRO A 164 13.23 -1.27 13.07
C PRO A 164 13.79 -0.24 12.07
N ASP A 165 14.59 -0.68 11.10
CA ASP A 165 15.34 0.20 10.19
C ASP A 165 15.16 -0.14 8.70
N GLY A 166 14.50 -1.25 8.36
CA GLY A 166 14.32 -1.73 7.00
C GLY A 166 15.58 -2.37 6.39
N ILE A 167 16.59 -2.67 7.20
CA ILE A 167 17.86 -3.27 6.79
C ILE A 167 18.11 -4.56 7.58
N HIS A 168 17.91 -4.52 8.90
CA HIS A 168 18.08 -5.69 9.76
C HIS A 168 16.71 -6.32 10.03
N TRP A 169 16.47 -7.47 9.42
CA TRP A 169 15.16 -8.12 9.42
C TRP A 169 15.07 -9.30 10.37
N THR A 170 13.90 -9.46 11.00
CA THR A 170 13.55 -10.62 11.83
C THR A 170 12.33 -11.30 11.22
N ARG A 171 12.42 -12.58 10.90
CA ARG A 171 11.27 -13.38 10.42
C ARG A 171 10.15 -13.37 11.46
N ALA A 172 8.94 -13.05 11.02
CA ALA A 172 7.73 -13.10 11.84
C ALA A 172 7.10 -14.50 11.81
N ALA A 173 5.96 -14.68 12.49
CA ALA A 173 5.17 -15.93 12.52
C ALA A 173 5.96 -17.22 12.91
N GLY A 174 7.11 -17.06 13.57
CA GLY A 174 8.01 -18.16 13.92
C GLY A 174 8.78 -18.74 12.72
N GLY A 175 8.94 -17.96 11.64
CA GLY A 175 9.59 -18.42 10.41
C GLY A 175 8.70 -19.24 9.48
N ARG A 176 7.39 -19.31 9.75
CA ARG A 176 6.40 -20.01 8.91
C ARG A 176 5.83 -19.06 7.85
N PRO A 177 5.38 -19.57 6.69
CA PRO A 177 4.68 -18.75 5.72
C PRO A 177 3.37 -18.22 6.33
N ILE A 178 3.00 -16.99 5.97
CA ILE A 178 1.73 -16.38 6.37
C ILE A 178 0.62 -16.64 5.35
N LEU A 179 0.98 -16.98 4.11
CA LEU A 179 0.05 -17.29 3.03
C LEU A 179 0.68 -18.31 2.08
N GLY A 180 -0.06 -19.37 1.76
CA GLY A 180 0.34 -20.38 0.78
C GLY A 180 -0.60 -20.44 -0.44
N PRO A 181 -0.32 -21.33 -1.42
CA PRO A 181 -1.20 -21.54 -2.56
C PRO A 181 -2.61 -21.98 -2.12
N SER A 182 -3.61 -21.72 -2.96
CA SER A 182 -5.00 -22.13 -2.69
C SER A 182 -5.25 -23.59 -3.09
N HIS A 183 -4.48 -24.09 -4.06
CA HIS A 183 -4.62 -25.41 -4.66
C HIS A 183 -6.00 -25.67 -5.29
N ASP A 184 -6.73 -24.61 -5.67
CA ASP A 184 -8.06 -24.73 -6.29
C ASP A 184 -8.00 -25.46 -7.65
N VAL A 185 -7.00 -25.13 -8.48
CA VAL A 185 -6.83 -25.63 -9.83
C VAL A 185 -5.33 -25.86 -10.10
N HIS A 186 -4.98 -27.07 -10.55
CA HIS A 186 -3.61 -27.40 -10.94
C HIS A 186 -3.40 -27.08 -12.42
N ARG A 187 -2.38 -26.27 -12.72
CA ARG A 187 -2.01 -25.82 -14.07
C ARG A 187 -0.57 -26.20 -14.40
N ALA A 188 -0.17 -25.98 -15.66
CA ALA A 188 1.20 -26.20 -16.09
C ALA A 188 2.20 -25.25 -15.41
N ASN A 189 1.78 -24.01 -15.12
CA ASN A 189 2.55 -23.09 -14.30
C ASN A 189 2.46 -23.53 -12.83
N VAL A 190 3.59 -23.97 -12.29
CA VAL A 190 3.70 -24.52 -10.93
C VAL A 190 4.32 -23.54 -9.95
N TYR A 191 4.23 -22.23 -10.18
CA TYR A 191 4.82 -21.23 -9.30
C TYR A 191 4.29 -21.31 -7.85
N GLY A 192 2.99 -21.47 -7.64
CA GLY A 192 2.37 -21.36 -6.31
C GLY A 192 1.86 -19.94 -6.03
N ALA A 193 2.08 -19.44 -4.81
CA ALA A 193 1.67 -18.11 -4.35
C ALA A 193 2.85 -17.23 -3.95
N GLY A 194 2.87 -15.97 -4.38
CA GLY A 194 4.01 -15.07 -4.21
C GLY A 194 3.76 -13.69 -4.79
N GLN A 195 4.84 -12.96 -5.11
CA GLN A 195 4.81 -11.61 -5.66
C GLN A 195 3.89 -10.65 -4.88
N PRO A 196 4.10 -10.52 -3.55
CA PRO A 196 3.24 -9.68 -2.73
C PRO A 196 3.39 -8.20 -3.09
N SER A 197 2.30 -7.46 -2.95
CA SER A 197 2.28 -6.01 -2.81
C SER A 197 1.32 -5.60 -1.69
N VAL A 198 1.79 -4.77 -0.76
CA VAL A 198 1.03 -4.42 0.44
C VAL A 198 0.80 -2.91 0.60
N VAL A 199 -0.39 -2.53 1.07
CA VAL A 199 -0.77 -1.16 1.45
C VAL A 199 -1.40 -1.16 2.84
N TYR A 200 -1.09 -0.15 3.67
CA TYR A 200 -1.78 0.09 4.93
C TYR A 200 -2.79 1.23 4.80
N LEU A 201 -4.07 0.95 5.07
CA LEU A 201 -5.15 1.94 4.95
C LEU A 201 -6.20 1.71 6.04
N ASP A 202 -6.52 2.76 6.80
CA ASP A 202 -7.56 2.75 7.84
C ASP A 202 -7.47 1.59 8.84
N GLY A 203 -6.24 1.24 9.24
CA GLY A 203 -6.00 0.16 10.19
C GLY A 203 -5.91 -1.24 9.57
N TRP A 204 -6.05 -1.36 8.25
CA TRP A 204 -5.99 -2.62 7.52
C TRP A 204 -4.74 -2.70 6.67
N PHE A 205 -4.10 -3.87 6.68
CA PHE A 205 -3.14 -4.30 5.67
C PHE A 205 -3.92 -4.94 4.53
N TYR A 206 -3.77 -4.40 3.33
CA TYR A 206 -4.27 -4.98 2.08
C TYR A 206 -3.08 -5.65 1.38
N LEU A 207 -3.13 -6.96 1.19
CA LEU A 207 -2.08 -7.76 0.55
C LEU A 207 -2.60 -8.26 -0.79
N MET A 208 -2.05 -7.71 -1.87
CA MET A 208 -2.20 -8.20 -3.24
C MET A 208 -1.12 -9.22 -3.53
N PHE A 209 -1.43 -10.28 -4.27
CA PHE A 209 -0.46 -11.33 -4.58
C PHE A 209 -0.89 -12.16 -5.79
N THR A 210 0.09 -12.81 -6.42
CA THR A 210 -0.10 -13.84 -7.44
C THR A 210 -0.42 -15.18 -6.77
N ASP A 211 -1.38 -15.94 -7.33
CA ASP A 211 -1.53 -17.37 -7.05
C ASP A 211 -1.91 -18.15 -8.30
N THR A 212 -0.95 -18.89 -8.84
CA THR A 212 -1.13 -19.69 -10.07
C THR A 212 -2.10 -20.86 -9.91
N THR A 213 -2.39 -21.23 -8.67
CA THR A 213 -3.34 -22.30 -8.33
C THR A 213 -4.76 -21.83 -8.13
N ALA A 214 -5.01 -20.52 -8.14
CA ALA A 214 -6.31 -19.95 -7.82
C ALA A 214 -7.39 -20.35 -8.82
N ARG A 215 -8.63 -20.46 -8.34
CA ARG A 215 -9.79 -20.73 -9.19
C ARG A 215 -9.95 -19.70 -10.30
N ALA A 216 -9.80 -18.41 -9.97
CA ALA A 216 -9.98 -17.31 -10.91
C ALA A 216 -8.69 -16.85 -11.63
N ALA A 217 -7.59 -17.60 -11.52
CA ALA A 217 -6.41 -17.37 -12.35
C ALA A 217 -6.66 -17.80 -13.82
N GLY A 218 -6.02 -17.09 -14.75
CA GLY A 218 -5.99 -17.42 -16.17
C GLY A 218 -5.39 -18.79 -16.47
N SER A 219 -5.46 -19.25 -17.72
CA SER A 219 -4.99 -20.59 -18.11
C SER A 219 -3.47 -20.78 -17.92
N ASN A 220 -2.70 -19.69 -18.02
CA ASN A 220 -1.26 -19.63 -17.74
C ASN A 220 -0.93 -19.43 -16.24
N GLY A 221 -1.94 -19.31 -15.37
CA GLY A 221 -1.80 -19.02 -13.95
C GLY A 221 -1.74 -17.53 -13.59
N ALA A 222 -1.88 -16.61 -14.56
CA ALA A 222 -1.88 -15.17 -14.29
C ALA A 222 -3.12 -14.75 -13.48
N GLY A 223 -2.96 -13.81 -12.56
CA GLY A 223 -4.04 -13.33 -11.71
C GLY A 223 -3.54 -12.70 -10.42
N GLN A 224 -4.17 -11.59 -10.04
CA GLN A 224 -3.89 -10.87 -8.80
C GLN A 224 -5.07 -11.00 -7.83
N PHE A 225 -4.80 -11.48 -6.62
CA PHE A 225 -5.78 -11.73 -5.57
C PHE A 225 -5.52 -10.82 -4.38
N LEU A 226 -6.53 -10.62 -3.54
CA LEU A 226 -6.45 -9.65 -2.46
C LEU A 226 -6.98 -10.23 -1.15
N LEU A 227 -6.13 -10.20 -0.12
CA LEU A 227 -6.54 -10.39 1.27
C LEU A 227 -6.43 -9.06 2.03
N ARG A 228 -7.21 -8.91 3.10
CA ARG A 228 -6.96 -7.87 4.09
C ARG A 228 -7.10 -8.37 5.52
N SER A 229 -6.30 -7.80 6.43
CA SER A 229 -6.42 -8.03 7.86
C SER A 229 -5.94 -6.80 8.64
N ARG A 230 -6.37 -6.65 9.89
CA ARG A 230 -5.77 -5.71 10.84
C ARG A 230 -4.51 -6.27 11.51
N ASP A 231 -4.32 -7.58 11.42
CA ASP A 231 -3.13 -8.30 11.85
C ASP A 231 -2.14 -8.35 10.66
N PRO A 232 -0.93 -7.75 10.76
CA PRO A 232 0.05 -7.77 9.68
C PRO A 232 0.51 -9.18 9.32
N ALA A 233 0.41 -10.14 10.24
CA ALA A 233 0.78 -11.53 9.96
C ALA A 233 -0.37 -12.34 9.34
N PHE A 234 -1.54 -11.72 9.11
CA PHE A 234 -2.74 -12.40 8.60
C PHE A 234 -3.13 -13.66 9.40
N GLY A 235 -2.80 -13.69 10.71
CA GLY A 235 -3.11 -14.81 11.60
C GLY A 235 -4.53 -14.73 12.19
N SER A 236 -5.21 -13.60 12.06
CA SER A 236 -6.56 -13.39 12.56
C SER A 236 -7.35 -12.39 11.71
N GLY A 237 -8.68 -12.47 11.75
CA GLY A 237 -9.57 -11.47 11.14
C GLY A 237 -9.41 -11.28 9.63
N VAL A 238 -8.93 -12.31 8.92
CA VAL A 238 -8.64 -12.24 7.49
C VAL A 238 -9.92 -12.16 6.67
N GLN A 239 -9.92 -11.29 5.68
CA GLN A 239 -10.95 -11.22 4.66
C GLN A 239 -10.33 -11.39 3.27
N ALA A 240 -10.94 -12.18 2.42
CA ALA A 240 -10.57 -12.31 1.02
C ALA A 240 -11.52 -11.51 0.14
N LEU A 241 -11.00 -10.93 -0.95
CA LEU A 241 -11.85 -10.30 -1.96
C LEU A 241 -12.57 -11.37 -2.80
N ASP A 242 -13.88 -11.24 -2.89
CA ASP A 242 -14.76 -12.06 -3.73
C ASP A 242 -15.63 -11.15 -4.64
N VAL A 243 -16.51 -11.74 -5.45
CA VAL A 243 -17.42 -11.05 -6.39
C VAL A 243 -18.30 -10.01 -5.67
N GLY A 244 -18.74 -10.31 -4.44
CA GLY A 244 -19.55 -9.40 -3.62
C GLY A 244 -18.75 -8.43 -2.74
N GLY A 245 -17.43 -8.36 -2.89
CA GLY A 245 -16.53 -7.61 -2.01
C GLY A 245 -15.80 -8.50 -1.01
N PHE A 246 -15.28 -7.91 0.07
CA PHE A 246 -14.49 -8.63 1.06
C PHE A 246 -15.35 -9.51 1.97
N VAL A 247 -15.00 -10.79 2.06
CA VAL A 247 -15.67 -11.79 2.91
C VAL A 247 -14.70 -12.40 3.92
N PRO A 248 -15.11 -12.69 5.16
CA PRO A 248 -14.26 -13.40 6.12
C PRO A 248 -13.86 -14.79 5.62
N VAL A 249 -12.61 -15.18 5.83
CA VAL A 249 -12.10 -16.51 5.49
C VAL A 249 -11.42 -17.17 6.69
N ALA A 250 -11.54 -18.50 6.79
CA ALA A 250 -10.95 -19.27 7.88
C ALA A 250 -9.43 -19.51 7.70
N SER A 251 -8.91 -19.30 6.49
CA SER A 251 -7.50 -19.54 6.13
C SER A 251 -7.05 -18.60 5.02
N THR A 252 -5.77 -18.24 4.99
CA THR A 252 -5.14 -17.47 3.91
C THR A 252 -4.99 -18.25 2.60
N SER A 253 -5.19 -19.57 2.65
CA SER A 253 -5.28 -20.48 1.49
C SER A 253 -6.73 -20.80 1.09
N ALA A 254 -7.73 -20.06 1.58
CA ALA A 254 -9.12 -20.23 1.13
C ALA A 254 -9.25 -20.02 -0.40
N PRO A 255 -10.29 -20.60 -1.04
CA PRO A 255 -10.48 -20.48 -2.48
C PRO A 255 -10.50 -19.05 -2.99
N ARG A 256 -9.89 -18.82 -4.14
CA ARG A 256 -9.67 -17.49 -4.73
C ARG A 256 -10.54 -17.31 -5.96
N ALA A 257 -11.74 -16.81 -5.74
CA ALA A 257 -12.80 -16.75 -6.75
C ALA A 257 -12.81 -15.46 -7.58
N ARG A 258 -11.99 -14.47 -7.24
CA ARG A 258 -11.93 -13.19 -7.96
C ARG A 258 -10.49 -12.70 -8.11
N SER A 259 -10.06 -12.57 -9.36
CA SER A 259 -8.85 -11.82 -9.73
C SER A 259 -9.21 -10.37 -10.04
N ILE A 260 -8.35 -9.41 -9.67
CA ILE A 260 -8.53 -7.99 -9.98
C ILE A 260 -7.75 -7.55 -11.23
N VAL A 261 -6.73 -8.28 -11.63
CA VAL A 261 -5.96 -8.05 -12.85
C VAL A 261 -5.46 -9.38 -13.39
N ASP A 262 -5.50 -9.55 -14.70
CA ASP A 262 -4.80 -10.65 -15.38
C ASP A 262 -3.32 -10.27 -15.56
N GLY A 263 -2.47 -10.73 -14.66
CA GLY A 263 -1.04 -10.39 -14.67
C GLY A 263 -0.25 -11.10 -13.57
N PHE A 264 1.07 -11.05 -13.70
CA PHE A 264 2.04 -11.46 -12.70
C PHE A 264 2.77 -10.21 -12.18
N SER A 265 3.38 -10.30 -11.01
CA SER A 265 4.25 -9.25 -10.46
C SER A 265 3.65 -7.83 -10.60
N ALA A 266 2.53 -7.58 -9.93
CA ALA A 266 1.88 -6.27 -9.95
C ALA A 266 2.12 -5.52 -8.63
N ASP A 267 2.01 -4.19 -8.65
CA ASP A 267 2.13 -3.36 -7.45
C ASP A 267 0.84 -2.60 -7.14
N LEU A 268 0.57 -2.38 -5.86
CA LEU A 268 -0.64 -1.79 -5.31
C LEU A 268 -0.31 -0.50 -4.55
N MET A 269 -1.11 0.53 -4.81
CA MET A 269 -0.98 1.82 -4.15
C MET A 269 -2.36 2.39 -3.82
N TRP A 270 -2.50 3.05 -2.66
CA TRP A 270 -3.67 3.88 -2.39
C TRP A 270 -3.42 5.33 -2.82
N VAL A 271 -4.36 5.93 -3.53
CA VAL A 271 -4.27 7.30 -4.02
C VAL A 271 -5.38 8.15 -3.40
N GLY A 272 -5.05 8.87 -2.33
CA GLY A 272 -6.02 9.69 -1.60
C GLY A 272 -6.69 10.77 -2.47
N ALA A 273 -5.94 11.37 -3.38
CA ALA A 273 -6.43 12.36 -4.36
C ALA A 273 -7.51 11.80 -5.30
N LEU A 274 -7.52 10.50 -5.53
CA LEU A 274 -8.51 9.81 -6.35
C LEU A 274 -9.53 9.02 -5.51
N ALA A 275 -9.27 8.86 -4.21
CA ALA A 275 -9.98 7.95 -3.32
C ALA A 275 -10.12 6.53 -3.91
N ALA A 276 -9.03 6.04 -4.50
CA ALA A 276 -8.99 4.80 -5.26
C ALA A 276 -7.71 4.02 -4.97
N PHE A 277 -7.80 2.69 -5.04
CA PHE A 277 -6.64 1.84 -5.22
C PHE A 277 -6.19 1.90 -6.68
N VAL A 278 -4.88 1.86 -6.88
CA VAL A 278 -4.25 1.73 -8.19
C VAL A 278 -3.44 0.46 -8.22
N VAL A 279 -3.68 -0.36 -9.24
CA VAL A 279 -2.90 -1.55 -9.56
C VAL A 279 -2.04 -1.23 -10.78
N ALA A 280 -0.73 -1.26 -10.60
CA ALA A 280 0.25 -1.15 -11.67
C ALA A 280 0.66 -2.56 -12.12
N HIS A 281 0.43 -2.88 -13.39
CA HIS A 281 0.77 -4.18 -13.96
C HIS A 281 1.28 -4.03 -15.38
N GLU A 282 2.20 -4.91 -15.78
CA GLU A 282 2.79 -4.85 -17.11
C GLU A 282 1.80 -5.33 -18.19
N THR A 283 1.86 -4.67 -19.34
CA THR A 283 1.01 -4.87 -20.52
C THR A 283 1.80 -4.58 -21.79
N ASP A 284 1.18 -4.78 -22.96
CA ASP A 284 1.80 -4.40 -24.22
C ASP A 284 2.15 -2.90 -24.26
N GLY A 285 3.45 -2.60 -24.32
CA GLY A 285 3.98 -1.23 -24.43
C GLY A 285 4.38 -0.56 -23.11
N GLY A 286 4.13 -1.19 -21.95
CA GLY A 286 4.57 -0.65 -20.66
C GLY A 286 3.70 -1.08 -19.47
N THR A 287 3.68 -0.24 -18.44
CA THR A 287 2.94 -0.51 -17.21
C THR A 287 1.58 0.17 -17.29
N THR A 288 0.50 -0.61 -17.24
CA THR A 288 -0.85 -0.07 -17.16
C THR A 288 -1.24 0.14 -15.70
N LEU A 289 -1.77 1.33 -15.41
CA LEU A 289 -2.43 1.68 -14.16
C LEU A 289 -3.93 1.41 -14.31
N THR A 290 -4.48 0.54 -13.48
CA THR A 290 -5.93 0.34 -13.35
C THR A 290 -6.41 0.84 -12.00
N PHE A 291 -7.61 1.41 -11.97
CA PHE A 291 -8.14 2.12 -10.81
C PHE A 291 -9.32 1.36 -10.24
N TRP A 292 -9.38 1.25 -8.92
CA TRP A 292 -10.42 0.53 -8.20
C TRP A 292 -10.99 1.38 -7.08
N THR A 293 -12.30 1.34 -6.88
CA THR A 293 -12.91 1.87 -5.65
C THR A 293 -12.35 1.14 -4.41
N ALA A 294 -12.45 1.75 -3.23
CA ALA A 294 -11.91 1.17 -1.99
C ALA A 294 -12.47 -0.22 -1.63
N ASP A 295 -13.68 -0.54 -2.12
CA ASP A 295 -14.34 -1.84 -1.96
C ASP A 295 -14.06 -2.81 -3.14
N PHE A 296 -13.23 -2.40 -4.10
CA PHE A 296 -12.95 -3.11 -5.34
C PHE A 296 -14.23 -3.51 -6.09
N SER A 297 -15.27 -2.70 -6.08
CA SER A 297 -16.52 -3.00 -6.83
C SER A 297 -16.51 -2.45 -8.25
N GLU A 298 -15.82 -1.33 -8.49
CA GLU A 298 -15.93 -0.56 -9.73
C GLU A 298 -14.58 0.03 -10.16
N HIS A 299 -14.48 0.38 -11.44
CA HIS A 299 -13.39 1.16 -12.02
C HIS A 299 -13.81 2.64 -12.16
N PRO A 300 -13.40 3.52 -11.24
CA PRO A 300 -13.81 4.92 -11.28
C PRO A 300 -13.15 5.73 -12.40
N PHE A 301 -11.97 5.28 -12.87
CA PHE A 301 -11.17 5.96 -13.88
C PHE A 301 -10.74 4.99 -14.99
N GLN A 302 -10.55 5.54 -16.20
CA GLN A 302 -10.02 4.79 -17.33
C GLN A 302 -8.56 4.39 -17.09
N PRO A 303 -8.11 3.20 -17.57
CA PRO A 303 -6.71 2.80 -17.45
C PRO A 303 -5.75 3.80 -18.11
N VAL A 304 -4.55 3.93 -17.55
CA VAL A 304 -3.49 4.79 -18.11
C VAL A 304 -2.21 3.99 -18.28
N LEU A 305 -1.56 4.13 -19.44
CA LEU A 305 -0.28 3.49 -19.75
C LEU A 305 0.89 4.40 -19.39
N ILE A 306 1.84 3.89 -18.60
CA ILE A 306 3.20 4.42 -18.48
C ILE A 306 4.08 3.69 -19.50
N PRO A 307 4.44 4.34 -20.63
CA PRO A 307 5.08 3.66 -21.74
C PRO A 307 6.55 3.32 -21.43
N GLY A 308 7.04 2.26 -22.05
CA GLY A 308 8.47 1.92 -22.05
C GLY A 308 8.72 0.41 -22.01
N PRO A 309 9.99 0.01 -22.16
CA PRO A 309 10.37 -1.40 -22.10
C PRO A 309 10.21 -1.96 -20.69
N TRP A 310 9.86 -3.23 -20.62
CA TRP A 310 9.78 -3.99 -19.37
C TRP A 310 10.14 -5.46 -19.60
N LYS A 311 10.54 -6.14 -18.52
CA LYS A 311 10.76 -7.59 -18.46
C LYS A 311 10.20 -8.26 -17.22
N GLU A 312 9.94 -7.49 -16.18
CA GLU A 312 9.32 -7.97 -14.94
C GLU A 312 8.48 -6.85 -14.34
N GLY A 313 7.65 -7.21 -13.35
CA GLY A 313 6.74 -6.32 -12.65
C GLY A 313 7.32 -4.99 -12.14
N PRO A 314 6.49 -3.93 -12.08
CA PRO A 314 6.90 -2.62 -11.61
C PRO A 314 6.95 -2.57 -10.08
N GLY A 315 7.71 -1.61 -9.55
CA GLY A 315 7.59 -1.11 -8.19
C GLY A 315 7.22 0.36 -8.24
N LEU A 316 6.01 0.70 -7.82
CA LEU A 316 5.55 2.08 -7.67
C LEU A 316 6.38 2.77 -6.59
N VAL A 317 6.73 4.03 -6.83
CA VAL A 317 7.29 4.91 -5.80
C VAL A 317 6.16 5.31 -4.86
N ARG A 318 6.23 4.81 -3.63
CA ARG A 318 5.18 5.01 -2.62
C ARG A 318 5.73 5.68 -1.38
N ARG A 319 4.86 6.33 -0.62
CA ARG A 319 5.13 6.66 0.78
C ARG A 319 5.32 5.38 1.59
N ALA A 320 5.87 5.54 2.80
CA ALA A 320 6.06 4.48 3.77
C ALA A 320 4.82 3.59 4.04
N ASP A 321 3.60 4.14 3.98
CA ASP A 321 2.32 3.43 4.20
C ASP A 321 1.75 2.75 2.94
N GLY A 322 2.44 2.85 1.80
CA GLY A 322 1.98 2.32 0.51
C GLY A 322 1.04 3.27 -0.25
N HIS A 323 0.98 4.54 0.15
CA HIS A 323 0.16 5.56 -0.51
C HIS A 323 0.97 6.32 -1.56
N ALA A 324 0.29 6.94 -2.52
CA ALA A 324 0.93 7.85 -3.48
C ALA A 324 1.53 9.05 -2.75
N PRO A 325 2.74 9.50 -3.12
CA PRO A 325 3.28 10.75 -2.63
C PRO A 325 2.48 11.94 -3.17
N LEU A 326 2.51 13.06 -2.44
CA LEU A 326 1.91 14.29 -2.91
C LEU A 326 2.72 14.92 -4.04
N SER A 327 2.02 15.55 -4.98
CA SER A 327 2.70 16.44 -5.93
C SER A 327 3.25 17.66 -5.19
N SER A 328 4.54 17.94 -5.41
CA SER A 328 5.18 19.18 -4.96
C SER A 328 4.70 20.42 -5.75
N ALA A 329 4.17 20.23 -6.96
CA ALA A 329 3.69 21.30 -7.82
C ALA A 329 2.24 21.69 -7.52
N ASP A 330 1.35 20.70 -7.43
CA ASP A 330 -0.07 20.93 -7.12
C ASP A 330 -0.72 19.68 -6.48
N PRO A 331 -0.69 19.55 -5.14
CA PRO A 331 -1.27 18.41 -4.47
C PRO A 331 -2.81 18.39 -4.50
N CYS A 332 -3.45 19.44 -5.02
CA CYS A 332 -4.91 19.51 -5.15
C CYS A 332 -5.43 18.99 -6.50
N ASP A 333 -4.60 18.95 -7.53
CA ASP A 333 -5.03 18.50 -8.86
C ASP A 333 -4.13 17.43 -9.48
N ARG A 334 -2.83 17.44 -9.16
CA ARG A 334 -1.83 16.57 -9.77
C ARG A 334 -1.48 15.39 -8.88
N VAL A 335 -1.44 14.20 -9.47
CA VAL A 335 -1.01 12.95 -8.82
C VAL A 335 0.21 12.39 -9.57
N PRO A 336 1.39 12.33 -8.93
CA PRO A 336 2.57 11.73 -9.53
C PRO A 336 2.46 10.19 -9.52
N PHE A 337 2.79 9.56 -10.64
CA PHE A 337 3.00 8.12 -10.74
C PHE A 337 4.41 7.85 -11.28
N ASP A 338 5.29 7.47 -10.37
CA ASP A 338 6.66 7.04 -10.65
C ASP A 338 6.79 5.55 -10.36
N LEU A 339 7.58 4.83 -11.14
CA LEU A 339 7.85 3.41 -10.94
C LEU A 339 9.24 3.01 -11.40
N VAL A 340 9.75 1.94 -10.82
CA VAL A 340 10.98 1.27 -11.26
C VAL A 340 10.63 -0.11 -11.78
N ARG A 341 11.24 -0.52 -12.89
CA ARG A 341 11.08 -1.90 -13.42
C ARG A 341 12.34 -2.38 -14.14
N ALA A 342 12.48 -3.70 -14.23
CA ALA A 342 13.51 -4.33 -15.06
C ALA A 342 13.17 -4.17 -16.54
N THR A 343 14.17 -3.89 -17.37
CA THR A 343 13.95 -3.49 -18.78
C THR A 343 14.61 -4.40 -19.80
N THR A 344 15.56 -5.25 -19.38
CA THR A 344 16.30 -6.15 -20.25
C THR A 344 16.42 -7.55 -19.64
N LEU A 345 16.75 -8.54 -20.46
CA LEU A 345 17.21 -9.84 -19.98
C LEU A 345 18.73 -9.82 -20.00
N GLY A 346 19.35 -10.07 -18.86
CA GLY A 346 20.81 -10.08 -18.70
C GLY A 346 21.47 -11.32 -19.30
N GLY A 347 22.79 -11.46 -19.08
CA GLY A 347 23.56 -12.61 -19.57
C GLY A 347 23.09 -13.96 -19.03
N ALA A 348 22.41 -13.98 -17.88
CA ALA A 348 21.78 -15.17 -17.30
C ALA A 348 20.37 -15.46 -17.85
N GLY A 349 19.86 -14.66 -18.79
CA GLY A 349 18.50 -14.80 -19.30
C GLY A 349 17.40 -14.33 -18.34
N ALA A 350 17.77 -13.65 -17.25
CA ALA A 350 16.86 -13.16 -16.21
C ALA A 350 16.69 -11.63 -16.25
N PRO A 351 15.55 -11.08 -15.78
CA PRO A 351 15.28 -9.65 -15.83
C PRO A 351 16.30 -8.81 -15.05
N THR A 352 16.77 -7.71 -15.65
CA THR A 352 17.73 -6.78 -15.02
C THR A 352 17.56 -5.37 -15.58
N ASP A 353 18.54 -4.49 -15.32
CA ASP A 353 18.55 -3.09 -15.73
C ASP A 353 17.34 -2.34 -15.19
N LEU A 354 17.29 -2.18 -13.86
CA LEU A 354 16.27 -1.39 -13.19
C LEU A 354 16.35 0.06 -13.66
N ARG A 355 15.25 0.56 -14.22
CA ARG A 355 15.10 1.94 -14.72
C ARG A 355 13.84 2.57 -14.18
N HIS A 356 13.87 3.89 -14.06
CA HIS A 356 12.74 4.69 -13.61
C HIS A 356 11.89 5.14 -14.82
N PHE A 357 10.57 5.08 -14.66
CA PHE A 357 9.56 5.62 -15.57
C PHE A 357 8.48 6.33 -14.77
N GLY A 358 7.78 7.28 -15.37
CA GLY A 358 6.62 7.88 -14.72
C GLY A 358 5.84 8.83 -15.61
N LEU A 359 4.76 9.35 -15.04
CA LEU A 359 3.99 10.48 -15.56
C LEU A 359 3.16 11.08 -14.42
N ASP A 360 2.57 12.24 -14.67
CA ASP A 360 1.59 12.81 -13.73
C ASP A 360 0.20 12.67 -14.31
N LEU A 361 -0.78 12.37 -13.45
CA LEU A 361 -2.19 12.51 -13.79
C LEU A 361 -2.72 13.84 -13.26
N LEU A 362 -3.53 14.49 -14.07
CA LEU A 362 -4.13 15.81 -13.81
C LEU A 362 -5.65 15.70 -13.72
N GLY A 363 -6.28 16.68 -13.07
CA GLY A 363 -7.73 16.70 -12.91
C GLY A 363 -8.25 15.85 -11.74
N SER A 364 -7.41 15.52 -10.75
CA SER A 364 -7.85 14.73 -9.58
C SER A 364 -8.87 15.48 -8.72
N ARG A 365 -8.82 16.83 -8.74
CA ARG A 365 -9.74 17.70 -7.98
C ARG A 365 -9.80 17.28 -6.49
N ALA A 366 -8.65 16.92 -5.94
CA ALA A 366 -8.49 16.41 -4.59
C ALA A 366 -9.07 17.35 -3.51
N CYS A 367 -9.06 18.65 -3.79
CA CYS A 367 -9.45 19.70 -2.87
C CYS A 367 -10.91 20.20 -3.00
N GLU A 368 -11.73 19.60 -3.87
CA GLU A 368 -13.11 20.06 -4.10
C GLU A 368 -14.12 19.62 -3.03
N ASN A 369 -13.84 18.56 -2.27
CA ASN A 369 -14.72 18.11 -1.20
C ASN A 369 -13.97 17.65 0.07
N PRO A 370 -14.56 17.81 1.27
CA PRO A 370 -13.84 17.54 2.53
C PRO A 370 -13.38 16.09 2.69
N GLY A 371 -14.13 15.11 2.16
CA GLY A 371 -13.75 13.70 2.25
C GLY A 371 -12.50 13.38 1.43
N ARG A 372 -12.39 13.95 0.22
CA ARG A 372 -11.20 13.79 -0.63
C ARG A 372 -10.00 14.56 -0.09
N VAL A 373 -10.22 15.75 0.48
CA VAL A 373 -9.16 16.49 1.23
C VAL A 373 -8.63 15.60 2.36
N ALA A 374 -9.53 15.03 3.18
CA ALA A 374 -9.13 14.13 4.25
C ALA A 374 -8.30 12.94 3.77
N ALA A 375 -8.74 12.25 2.71
CA ALA A 375 -8.04 11.10 2.17
C ALA A 375 -6.68 11.46 1.53
N THR A 376 -6.60 12.60 0.85
CA THR A 376 -5.37 13.06 0.17
C THR A 376 -4.29 13.45 1.16
N PHE A 377 -4.68 14.15 2.24
CA PHE A 377 -3.72 14.73 3.17
C PHE A 377 -3.57 13.92 4.46
N ASP A 378 -4.10 12.70 4.56
CA ASP A 378 -3.92 11.88 5.75
C ASP A 378 -2.43 11.59 6.01
N GLY A 379 -1.98 11.87 7.24
CA GLY A 379 -0.58 11.76 7.62
C GLY A 379 0.31 12.91 7.13
N VAL A 380 -0.27 14.00 6.62
CA VAL A 380 0.48 15.17 6.09
C VAL A 380 0.42 16.33 7.07
N THR A 381 1.54 17.04 7.25
CA THR A 381 1.62 18.23 8.09
C THR A 381 2.06 19.48 7.33
N ALA A 382 1.59 20.64 7.78
CA ALA A 382 1.94 21.94 7.21
C ALA A 382 1.91 23.05 8.29
N PRO A 383 2.60 24.19 8.10
CA PRO A 383 2.48 25.33 8.98
C PRO A 383 1.03 25.82 9.12
N SER A 384 0.63 26.13 10.35
CA SER A 384 -0.68 26.72 10.65
C SER A 384 -0.59 28.25 10.72
N PRO A 385 -1.74 28.97 10.64
CA PRO A 385 -1.79 30.42 10.85
C PRO A 385 -1.33 30.90 12.24
N GLU A 386 -1.25 30.00 13.22
CA GLU A 386 -0.93 30.33 14.62
C GLU A 386 0.55 30.09 14.98
N ARG A 387 1.46 30.07 13.98
CA ARG A 387 2.89 29.74 14.16
C ARG A 387 3.11 28.37 14.83
N THR A 388 2.20 27.44 14.57
CA THR A 388 2.28 26.03 14.96
C THR A 388 2.21 25.17 13.70
N MET A 389 2.02 23.86 13.83
CA MET A 389 1.76 22.96 12.70
C MET A 389 0.32 22.43 12.79
N ASP A 390 -0.33 22.22 11.64
CA ASP A 390 -1.52 21.38 11.56
C ASP A 390 -1.10 20.03 10.94
N LEU A 391 -1.50 18.92 11.54
CA LEU A 391 -1.37 17.55 11.02
C LEU A 391 -2.77 17.07 10.62
N VAL A 392 -2.94 16.58 9.40
CA VAL A 392 -4.20 15.95 8.97
C VAL A 392 -4.15 14.47 9.30
N ARG A 393 -5.14 13.98 10.05
CA ARG A 393 -5.27 12.57 10.41
C ARG A 393 -6.72 12.21 10.68
N ALA A 394 -7.16 11.06 10.16
CA ALA A 394 -8.50 10.51 10.36
C ALA A 394 -9.62 11.54 10.08
N GLY A 395 -9.48 12.28 8.98
CA GLY A 395 -10.46 13.27 8.53
C GLY A 395 -10.53 14.58 9.31
N ALA A 396 -9.56 14.84 10.19
CA ALA A 396 -9.50 16.07 10.96
C ALA A 396 -8.08 16.66 10.99
N ARG A 397 -7.99 17.94 11.37
CA ARG A 397 -6.74 18.58 11.73
C ARG A 397 -6.46 18.37 13.22
N ILE A 398 -5.20 18.14 13.53
CA ILE A 398 -4.64 18.16 14.88
C ILE A 398 -3.60 19.27 14.91
N ARG A 399 -3.78 20.25 15.79
CA ARG A 399 -2.79 21.31 15.95
C ARG A 399 -1.64 20.81 16.83
N VAL A 400 -0.41 20.98 16.38
CA VAL A 400 0.79 20.52 17.09
C VAL A 400 1.69 21.73 17.35
N ASP A 401 1.95 22.02 18.62
CA ASP A 401 2.72 23.22 19.02
C ASP A 401 4.16 23.17 18.51
N ARG A 402 4.76 21.98 18.44
CA ARG A 402 6.18 21.79 18.08
C ARG A 402 6.33 21.21 16.69
N ARG A 403 7.03 21.93 15.80
CA ARG A 403 7.34 21.46 14.44
C ARG A 403 8.01 20.09 14.41
N ALA A 404 9.01 19.86 15.26
CA ALA A 404 9.71 18.57 15.32
C ALA A 404 8.78 17.38 15.64
N VAL A 405 7.75 17.60 16.46
CA VAL A 405 6.75 16.57 16.80
C VAL A 405 5.82 16.33 15.61
N ALA A 406 5.31 17.39 14.97
CA ALA A 406 4.47 17.26 13.79
C ALA A 406 5.18 16.54 12.63
N VAL A 407 6.45 16.90 12.38
CA VAL A 407 7.27 16.25 11.34
C VAL A 407 7.53 14.78 11.67
N ALA A 408 7.77 14.44 12.94
CA ALA A 408 7.97 13.04 13.36
C ALA A 408 6.69 12.18 13.26
N LEU A 409 5.52 12.81 13.30
CA LEU A 409 4.22 12.14 13.17
C LEU A 409 3.74 12.02 11.71
N ALA A 410 4.23 12.91 10.83
CA ALA A 410 3.81 12.98 9.44
C ALA A 410 4.68 12.11 8.52
N GLY A 411 4.07 11.59 7.45
CA GLY A 411 4.79 10.97 6.33
C GLY A 411 5.35 12.02 5.37
N GLU A 412 4.68 13.17 5.25
CA GLU A 412 5.07 14.26 4.36
C GLU A 412 4.84 15.63 5.01
N VAL A 413 5.64 16.60 4.59
CA VAL A 413 5.60 17.99 5.09
C VAL A 413 5.39 18.92 3.92
N LEU A 414 4.32 19.72 3.95
CA LEU A 414 4.10 20.79 3.00
C LEU A 414 4.64 22.11 3.55
N ASP A 415 5.22 22.92 2.67
CA ASP A 415 5.64 24.28 3.02
C ASP A 415 4.45 25.20 3.35
N LYS A 416 3.29 24.92 2.74
CA LYS A 416 2.05 25.66 2.95
C LYS A 416 0.84 24.73 2.90
N ALA A 417 -0.07 24.87 3.86
CA ALA A 417 -1.34 24.18 3.84
C ALA A 417 -2.23 24.69 2.69
N PRO A 418 -2.85 23.81 1.88
CA PRO A 418 -3.90 24.18 0.95
C PRO A 418 -5.07 24.85 1.66
N ALA A 419 -5.71 25.84 1.03
CA ALA A 419 -6.87 26.54 1.61
C ALA A 419 -8.01 25.57 1.99
N ALA A 420 -8.16 24.48 1.24
CA ALA A 420 -9.15 23.44 1.48
C ALA A 420 -9.01 22.76 2.86
N TRP A 421 -7.85 22.80 3.51
CA TRP A 421 -7.70 22.29 4.88
C TRP A 421 -8.61 23.01 5.89
N ALA A 422 -9.06 24.23 5.59
CA ALA A 422 -10.02 24.95 6.42
C ALA A 422 -11.37 24.22 6.52
N THR A 423 -11.72 23.35 5.56
CA THR A 423 -12.96 22.55 5.62
C THR A 423 -12.85 21.38 6.59
N LEU A 424 -11.64 21.00 7.01
CA LEU A 424 -11.42 19.94 7.97
C LEU A 424 -11.58 20.48 9.41
N PRO A 425 -12.33 19.77 10.27
CA PRO A 425 -12.51 20.17 11.65
C PRO A 425 -11.16 20.10 12.40
N LEU A 426 -10.94 21.04 13.33
CA LEU A 426 -9.83 20.95 14.27
C LEU A 426 -10.27 20.04 15.43
N ALA A 427 -9.78 18.80 15.46
CA ALA A 427 -10.22 17.80 16.43
C ALA A 427 -9.62 18.00 17.81
N THR A 428 -8.34 18.41 17.89
CA THR A 428 -7.62 18.60 19.16
C THR A 428 -6.33 19.40 18.94
N ARG A 429 -5.65 19.72 20.04
CA ARG A 429 -4.33 20.36 20.05
C ARG A 429 -3.35 19.59 20.93
N LEU A 430 -2.28 19.09 20.33
CA LEU A 430 -1.12 18.56 21.03
C LEU A 430 -0.23 19.72 21.51
N ARG A 431 -0.43 20.11 22.77
CA ARG A 431 0.40 21.12 23.43
C ARG A 431 1.74 20.55 23.85
N ALA A 432 2.76 21.41 23.92
CA ALA A 432 4.03 21.04 24.53
C ALA A 432 3.82 20.59 25.99
N GLY A 433 4.47 19.50 26.39
CA GLY A 433 4.31 18.94 27.74
C GLY A 433 2.96 18.27 28.01
N ALA A 434 2.18 17.92 26.99
CA ALA A 434 0.93 17.18 27.14
C ALA A 434 1.10 15.85 27.92
N GLU A 435 0.05 15.40 28.61
CA GLU A 435 0.05 14.09 29.28
C GLU A 435 0.36 12.97 28.27
N ALA A 436 1.29 12.10 28.65
CA ALA A 436 1.64 10.92 27.89
C ALA A 436 1.68 9.70 28.81
N VAL A 437 1.31 8.54 28.27
CA VAL A 437 1.32 7.26 28.96
C VAL A 437 2.06 6.21 28.14
N VAL A 438 2.63 5.22 28.83
CA VAL A 438 3.27 4.05 28.20
C VAL A 438 2.82 2.79 28.91
N ALA A 439 2.48 1.75 28.14
CA ALA A 439 2.13 0.45 28.71
C ALA A 439 2.82 -0.71 27.95
N PRO A 440 3.30 -1.75 28.67
CA PRO A 440 3.86 -2.94 28.05
C PRO A 440 2.88 -3.56 27.03
N GLY A 441 3.38 -3.87 25.83
CA GLY A 441 2.57 -4.44 24.75
C GLY A 441 1.55 -3.48 24.11
N ARG A 442 1.46 -2.22 24.55
CA ARG A 442 0.59 -1.18 23.95
C ARG A 442 1.37 0.01 23.37
N GLY A 443 2.59 0.25 23.84
CA GLY A 443 3.45 1.33 23.35
C GLY A 443 3.16 2.67 24.04
N PHE A 444 3.34 3.77 23.29
CA PHE A 444 3.23 5.14 23.78
C PHE A 444 1.96 5.82 23.26
N ALA A 445 1.34 6.67 24.07
CA ALA A 445 0.22 7.51 23.63
C ALA A 445 0.22 8.87 24.36
N PHE A 446 -0.27 9.90 23.68
CA PHE A 446 -0.71 11.12 24.36
C PHE A 446 -2.16 10.95 24.85
N VAL A 447 -2.48 11.57 25.97
CA VAL A 447 -3.86 11.70 26.47
C VAL A 447 -4.34 13.10 26.13
N LEU A 448 -5.12 13.23 25.05
CA LEU A 448 -5.65 14.50 24.56
C LEU A 448 -7.18 14.48 24.67
N ASP A 449 -7.75 15.47 25.35
CA ASP A 449 -9.19 15.57 25.62
C ASP A 449 -9.76 14.29 26.26
N GLY A 450 -9.00 13.71 27.20
CA GLY A 450 -9.33 12.47 27.89
C GLY A 450 -9.21 11.20 27.04
N ARG A 451 -8.81 11.29 25.77
CA ARG A 451 -8.66 10.15 24.86
C ARG A 451 -7.21 9.78 24.66
N ARG A 452 -6.91 8.47 24.68
CA ARG A 452 -5.58 7.95 24.33
C ARG A 452 -5.38 8.01 22.82
N ARG A 453 -4.28 8.59 22.37
CA ARG A 453 -3.91 8.68 20.95
C ARG A 453 -2.50 8.12 20.77
N PRO A 454 -2.37 6.91 20.19
CA PRO A 454 -1.07 6.26 19.99
C PRO A 454 -0.08 7.09 19.18
N VAL A 455 1.21 6.92 19.48
CA VAL A 455 2.37 7.50 18.78
C VAL A 455 3.45 6.42 18.52
N PRO A 456 4.38 6.63 17.57
CA PRO A 456 5.28 5.56 17.10
C PRO A 456 6.28 5.10 18.17
N ASP A 457 6.77 6.03 18.98
CA ASP A 457 7.83 5.79 19.96
C ASP A 457 7.88 6.89 21.04
N GLY A 458 8.73 6.68 22.05
CA GLY A 458 8.98 7.63 23.12
C GLY A 458 9.80 8.86 22.70
N GLY A 459 10.47 8.83 21.54
CA GLY A 459 11.17 9.98 20.98
C GLY A 459 10.22 11.10 20.62
N VAL A 460 9.05 10.78 20.05
CA VAL A 460 7.97 11.75 19.81
C VAL A 460 7.48 12.38 21.12
N VAL A 461 7.35 11.59 22.18
CA VAL A 461 6.95 12.07 23.51
C VAL A 461 8.00 13.04 24.08
N GLY A 462 9.27 12.65 24.05
CA GLY A 462 10.39 13.47 24.51
C GLY A 462 10.54 14.77 23.72
N ASN A 463 10.42 14.71 22.38
CA ASN A 463 10.45 15.89 21.51
C ASN A 463 9.31 16.87 21.82
N ASN A 464 8.18 16.38 22.34
CA ASN A 464 7.08 17.23 22.82
C ASN A 464 7.38 17.93 24.16
N GLY A 465 8.45 17.56 24.86
CA GLY A 465 8.72 17.99 26.23
C GLY A 465 7.80 17.32 27.25
N SER A 466 7.19 16.19 26.88
CA SER A 466 6.34 15.38 27.74
C SER A 466 7.13 14.26 28.39
N THR A 467 6.66 13.76 29.53
CA THR A 467 7.19 12.56 30.19
C THR A 467 6.11 11.48 30.18
N ALA A 468 6.40 10.33 29.57
CA ALA A 468 5.45 9.22 29.54
C ALA A 468 5.37 8.56 30.93
N ARG A 469 4.18 8.59 31.55
CA ARG A 469 3.92 7.88 32.80
C ARG A 469 3.65 6.39 32.53
N PRO A 470 4.35 5.46 33.19
CA PRO A 470 4.04 4.04 33.08
C PRO A 470 2.64 3.73 33.63
N VAL A 471 1.87 2.94 32.89
CA VAL A 471 0.53 2.46 33.28
C VAL A 471 0.38 0.97 32.99
N THR A 472 -0.52 0.30 33.71
CA THR A 472 -0.89 -1.09 33.41
C THR A 472 -1.71 -1.18 32.12
N ALA A 473 -1.83 -2.37 31.53
CA ALA A 473 -2.70 -2.60 30.38
C ALA A 473 -4.17 -2.22 30.68
N ALA A 474 -4.67 -2.53 31.88
CA ALA A 474 -6.02 -2.16 32.31
C ALA A 474 -6.21 -0.64 32.41
N GLN A 475 -5.20 0.08 32.94
CA GLN A 475 -5.23 1.54 33.01
C GLN A 475 -5.15 2.18 31.62
N TRP A 476 -4.34 1.63 30.73
CA TRP A 476 -4.31 2.04 29.32
C TRP A 476 -5.69 1.87 28.69
N ASP A 477 -6.29 0.69 28.87
CA ASP A 477 -7.57 0.33 28.26
C ASP A 477 -8.74 1.17 28.81
N ALA A 478 -8.60 1.73 30.02
CA ALA A 478 -9.58 2.63 30.66
C ALA A 478 -9.68 4.03 30.01
N TYR A 479 -8.63 4.54 29.37
CA TYR A 479 -8.73 5.80 28.61
C TYR A 479 -9.53 5.58 27.33
N PRO A 480 -10.61 6.33 27.04
CA PRO A 480 -11.33 6.16 25.78
C PRO A 480 -10.40 6.25 24.54
N PRO A 481 -10.55 5.38 23.53
CA PRO A 481 -9.69 5.41 22.35
C PRO A 481 -9.93 6.67 21.52
N GLY A 482 -8.85 7.30 21.09
CA GLY A 482 -8.80 8.33 20.05
C GLY A 482 -8.05 7.82 18.82
N ALA A 483 -8.18 8.54 17.70
CA ALA A 483 -7.42 8.23 16.49
C ALA A 483 -5.91 8.33 16.78
N SER A 484 -5.15 7.36 16.26
CA SER A 484 -3.67 7.37 16.28
C SER A 484 -3.15 8.66 15.67
N LEU A 485 -2.14 9.26 16.29
CA LEU A 485 -1.43 10.41 15.70
C LEU A 485 -0.36 9.98 14.69
N ALA A 486 0.05 8.71 14.75
CA ALA A 486 1.05 8.13 13.87
C ALA A 486 0.38 7.46 12.67
N GLY A 487 1.03 7.64 11.51
CA GLY A 487 0.92 6.92 10.22
C GLY A 487 0.84 5.42 10.34
#